data_AF-A0A6A3PJ12-F1
#
_entry.id   AF-A0A6A3PJ12-F1
#
_cell.length_a   1.000
_cell.length_b   1.000
_cell.length_c   1.000
_cell.angle_alpha   90.00
_cell.angle_beta   90.00
_cell.angle_gamma   90.00
#
_symmetry.space_group_name_H-M   'P 1'
#
loop_
_entity.id
_entity.type
_entity.pdbx_description
1 polymer ?
#
loop_
_entity_poly.entity_id
_entity_poly.type
_entity_poly.pdbx_seq_one_letter_code
_entity_poly.pdbx_strand_id
1 'polypeptide(L)'
;MDTLPDGVTCTFNYRVLGYVPIDDVVGITAMTNKATDNKLANFTEFCEAGGIEFQASETGVWNASIPFWKNPQNASANAARTEKLLSAYANLLKTNQSSQVDSAVIKHMKPLPTVAELTAGNPPCYFNVKDCDSEFGCKREHFGQICTLCNSTESGCVAPTTNFTFPTLQKAKATADANTGSTSSGSRQVLALGAALASIAVSIVMG
;
A
#
# COMPACT_ATOMS: atom_id res chain seq x y z
N MET A 1 -5.79 -23.03 -5.66
CA MET A 1 -6.41 -21.81 -5.06
C MET A 1 -7.58 -21.49 -5.98
N ASP A 2 -8.59 -22.36 -6.00
CA ASP A 2 -9.53 -22.46 -7.12
C ASP A 2 -10.93 -21.96 -6.75
N THR A 3 -11.05 -21.36 -5.56
CA THR A 3 -12.28 -20.76 -5.06
C THR A 3 -12.15 -19.25 -5.15
N LEU A 4 -13.02 -18.62 -5.94
CA LEU A 4 -13.12 -17.17 -5.97
C LEU A 4 -13.68 -16.65 -4.64
N PRO A 5 -13.27 -15.46 -4.18
CA PRO A 5 -13.88 -14.84 -3.01
C PRO A 5 -15.40 -14.71 -3.17
N ASP A 6 -16.13 -15.22 -2.18
CA ASP A 6 -17.60 -15.26 -2.13
C ASP A 6 -18.18 -14.15 -1.22
N GLY A 7 -17.33 -13.38 -0.54
CA GLY A 7 -17.73 -12.34 0.41
C GLY A 7 -18.27 -12.88 1.75
N VAL A 8 -18.27 -14.20 1.95
CA VAL A 8 -18.76 -14.87 3.16
C VAL A 8 -17.60 -15.53 3.90
N THR A 9 -16.76 -16.23 3.15
CA THR A 9 -15.50 -16.80 3.61
C THR A 9 -14.41 -15.77 3.35
N CYS A 10 -13.66 -15.37 4.40
CA CYS A 10 -12.52 -14.45 4.28
C CYS A 10 -11.41 -15.06 3.43
N THR A 11 -11.57 -15.01 2.12
CA THR A 11 -10.66 -15.53 1.11
C THR A 11 -10.23 -14.38 0.22
N PHE A 12 -8.98 -14.41 -0.20
CA PHE A 12 -8.43 -13.43 -1.14
C PHE A 12 -7.86 -14.18 -2.34
N ASN A 13 -8.00 -13.59 -3.51
CA ASN A 13 -7.37 -14.06 -4.73
C ASN A 13 -6.65 -12.88 -5.35
N TYR A 14 -5.42 -13.11 -5.79
CA TYR A 14 -4.64 -12.12 -6.51
C TYR A 14 -3.93 -12.78 -7.68
N ARG A 15 -3.72 -11.99 -8.72
CA ARG A 15 -2.91 -12.39 -9.87
C ARG A 15 -1.82 -11.34 -10.08
N VAL A 16 -0.57 -11.78 -10.05
CA VAL A 16 0.55 -10.93 -10.44
C VAL A 16 0.53 -10.79 -11.96
N LEU A 17 0.43 -9.56 -12.45
CA LEU A 17 0.38 -9.27 -13.88
C LEU A 17 1.78 -9.10 -14.47
N GLY A 18 2.74 -8.62 -13.68
CA GLY A 18 4.12 -8.38 -14.07
C GLY A 18 4.82 -7.52 -13.02
N TYR A 19 5.97 -6.95 -13.39
CA TYR A 19 6.73 -6.04 -12.53
C TYR A 19 7.52 -5.04 -13.39
N VAL A 20 8.03 -4.00 -12.74
CA VAL A 20 9.00 -3.06 -13.33
C VAL A 20 10.23 -2.96 -12.43
N PRO A 21 11.43 -2.81 -12.98
CA PRO A 21 12.61 -2.46 -12.20
C PRO A 21 12.42 -1.05 -11.62
N ILE A 22 12.57 -0.91 -10.30
CA ILE A 22 12.39 0.38 -9.64
C ILE A 22 13.40 1.42 -10.14
N ASP A 23 14.63 1.01 -10.42
CA ASP A 23 15.69 1.89 -10.92
C ASP A 23 15.33 2.55 -12.27
N ASP A 24 14.59 1.85 -13.13
CA ASP A 24 14.07 2.39 -14.40
C ASP A 24 12.97 3.44 -14.11
N VAL A 25 12.11 3.18 -13.12
CA VAL A 25 11.01 4.08 -12.74
C VAL A 25 11.53 5.36 -12.09
N VAL A 26 12.48 5.23 -11.16
CA VAL A 26 13.06 6.38 -10.46
C VAL A 26 14.09 7.12 -11.30
N GLY A 27 14.54 6.49 -12.40
CA GLY A 27 15.40 7.09 -13.43
C GLY A 27 16.89 6.93 -13.17
N ILE A 28 17.31 6.05 -12.25
CA ILE A 28 18.72 5.75 -11.97
C ILE A 28 19.42 5.27 -13.23
N THR A 29 18.82 4.37 -13.99
CA THR A 29 19.41 3.81 -15.21
C THR A 29 19.55 4.83 -16.35
N ALA A 30 18.89 5.99 -16.23
CA ALA A 30 19.03 7.10 -17.15
C ALA A 30 20.11 8.12 -16.70
N MET A 31 20.66 8.00 -15.48
CA MET A 31 21.73 8.87 -15.00
C MET A 31 23.09 8.43 -15.54
N THR A 32 24.01 9.38 -15.66
CA THR A 32 25.38 9.13 -16.14
C THR A 32 26.32 8.95 -14.96
N ASN A 33 27.10 7.87 -14.98
CA ASN A 33 28.21 7.64 -14.07
C ASN A 33 29.35 8.61 -14.39
N LYS A 34 29.72 9.48 -13.45
CA LYS A 34 30.76 10.50 -13.65
C LYS A 34 32.17 9.90 -13.84
N ALA A 35 32.41 8.67 -13.38
CA ALA A 35 33.71 8.02 -13.50
C ALA A 35 33.91 7.37 -14.88
N THR A 36 32.84 6.86 -15.50
CA THR A 36 32.91 6.08 -16.74
C THR A 36 32.27 6.76 -17.94
N ASP A 37 31.53 7.86 -17.72
CA ASP A 37 30.69 8.57 -18.70
C ASP A 37 29.58 7.71 -19.34
N ASN A 38 29.35 6.51 -18.81
CA ASN A 38 28.29 5.60 -19.23
C ASN A 38 27.02 5.78 -18.38
N LYS A 39 25.90 5.21 -18.85
CA LYS A 39 24.69 5.10 -18.02
C LYS A 39 24.89 4.12 -16.88
N LEU A 40 24.33 4.44 -15.71
CA LEU A 40 24.31 3.52 -14.56
C LEU A 40 23.48 2.28 -14.91
N ALA A 41 23.97 1.11 -14.56
CA ALA A 41 23.28 -0.15 -14.82
C ALA A 41 22.14 -0.41 -13.82
N ASN A 42 22.31 0.02 -12.56
CA ASN A 42 21.39 -0.27 -11.46
C ASN A 42 21.68 0.62 -10.23
N PHE A 43 20.87 0.44 -9.18
CA PHE A 43 21.03 1.11 -7.88
C PHE A 43 22.38 0.85 -7.21
N THR A 44 22.95 -0.34 -7.34
CA THR A 44 24.26 -0.66 -6.75
C THR A 44 25.35 0.25 -7.32
N GLU A 45 25.43 0.38 -8.65
CA GLU A 45 26.40 1.26 -9.30
C GLU A 45 26.16 2.74 -8.93
N PHE A 46 24.90 3.14 -8.81
CA PHE A 46 24.54 4.48 -8.34
C PHE A 46 25.09 4.76 -6.94
N CYS A 47 24.95 3.82 -6.01
CA CYS A 47 25.48 3.96 -4.65
C CYS A 47 27.01 3.94 -4.61
N GLU A 48 27.65 3.05 -5.37
CA GLU A 48 29.12 2.97 -5.48
C GLU A 48 29.72 4.25 -6.07
N ALA A 49 28.99 4.92 -6.97
CA ALA A 49 29.35 6.24 -7.50
C ALA A 49 29.08 7.40 -6.51
N GLY A 50 28.68 7.11 -5.27
CA GLY A 50 28.38 8.10 -4.22
C GLY A 50 27.02 8.78 -4.36
N GLY A 51 26.10 8.19 -5.12
CA GLY A 51 24.74 8.68 -5.30
C GLY A 51 23.90 8.58 -4.02
N ILE A 52 23.07 9.60 -3.78
CA ILE A 52 22.08 9.61 -2.69
C ILE A 52 20.68 9.58 -3.31
N GLU A 53 19.98 8.45 -3.15
CA GLU A 53 18.62 8.31 -3.68
C GLU A 53 17.63 9.10 -2.84
N PHE A 54 17.69 8.91 -1.53
CA PHE A 54 16.86 9.61 -0.56
C PHE A 54 17.58 9.69 0.79
N GLN A 55 17.53 10.86 1.42
CA GLN A 55 18.10 11.12 2.73
C GLN A 55 17.20 12.10 3.49
N ALA A 56 16.79 11.69 4.68
CA ALA A 56 16.09 12.53 5.64
C ALA A 56 16.64 12.29 7.06
N SER A 57 16.44 13.24 7.97
CA SER A 57 16.71 13.05 9.39
C SER A 57 15.63 12.19 10.07
N GLU A 58 15.93 11.66 11.25
CA GLU A 58 14.95 10.99 12.12
C GLU A 58 13.78 11.90 12.52
N THR A 59 14.02 13.20 12.54
CA THR A 59 13.00 14.24 12.81
C THR A 59 12.20 14.63 11.56
N GLY A 60 12.42 13.97 10.42
CA GLY A 60 11.67 14.19 9.17
C GLY A 60 12.17 15.35 8.31
N VAL A 61 13.38 15.87 8.56
CA VAL A 61 14.00 16.90 7.72
C VAL A 61 14.55 16.26 6.46
N TRP A 62 14.06 16.68 5.29
CA TRP A 62 14.57 16.23 4.00
C TRP A 62 15.92 16.88 3.69
N ASN A 63 16.95 16.06 3.44
CA ASN A 63 18.33 16.53 3.22
C ASN A 63 18.74 16.47 1.75
N ALA A 64 18.48 15.33 1.10
CA ALA A 64 18.83 15.11 -0.29
C ALA A 64 17.94 14.02 -0.90
N SER A 65 17.66 14.13 -2.20
CA SER A 65 17.11 13.01 -2.96
C SER A 65 17.34 13.19 -4.45
N ILE A 66 17.20 12.10 -5.20
CA ILE A 66 17.04 12.17 -6.64
C ILE A 66 15.74 12.93 -7.00
N PRO A 67 15.61 13.46 -8.23
CA PRO A 67 14.44 14.24 -8.64
C PRO A 67 13.10 13.50 -8.45
N PHE A 68 13.10 12.17 -8.60
CA PHE A 68 11.90 11.36 -8.43
C PHE A 68 11.27 11.52 -7.04
N TRP A 69 12.08 11.55 -5.96
CA TRP A 69 11.58 11.60 -4.57
C TRP A 69 11.36 13.01 -3.99
N LYS A 70 11.56 14.06 -4.79
CA LYS A 70 11.40 15.45 -4.34
C LYS A 70 9.96 15.77 -3.92
N ASN A 71 9.74 16.33 -2.73
CA ASN A 71 8.41 16.59 -2.15
C ASN A 71 7.60 15.29 -1.90
N PRO A 72 8.06 14.40 -1.00
CA PRO A 72 7.39 13.12 -0.76
C PRO A 72 6.00 13.27 -0.12
N GLN A 73 5.75 14.38 0.59
CA GLN A 73 4.47 14.67 1.24
C GLN A 73 3.48 15.41 0.32
N ASN A 74 3.86 15.73 -0.92
CA ASN A 74 2.99 16.43 -1.85
C ASN A 74 2.15 15.42 -2.66
N ALA A 75 0.83 15.49 -2.52
CA ALA A 75 -0.10 14.57 -3.18
C ALA A 75 0.00 14.60 -4.70
N SER A 76 0.15 15.77 -5.33
CA SER A 76 0.30 15.89 -6.79
C SER A 76 1.62 15.30 -7.28
N ALA A 77 2.72 15.47 -6.53
CA ALA A 77 3.99 14.81 -6.82
C ALA A 77 3.86 13.28 -6.71
N ASN A 78 3.11 12.78 -5.72
CA ASN A 78 2.83 11.35 -5.57
C ASN A 78 1.97 10.80 -6.71
N ALA A 79 0.94 11.53 -7.13
CA ALA A 79 0.15 11.17 -8.31
C ALA A 79 1.03 11.07 -9.58
N ALA A 80 1.93 12.05 -9.79
CA ALA A 80 2.86 12.01 -10.92
C ALA A 80 3.85 10.83 -10.85
N ARG A 81 4.24 10.37 -9.65
CA ARG A 81 5.05 9.14 -9.48
C ARG A 81 4.27 7.90 -9.89
N THR A 82 3.00 7.80 -9.50
CA THR A 82 2.12 6.71 -9.94
C THR A 82 1.99 6.69 -11.46
N GLU A 83 1.80 7.84 -12.10
CA GLU A 83 1.74 7.91 -13.56
C GLU A 83 3.05 7.47 -14.22
N LYS A 84 4.21 7.82 -13.65
CA LYS A 84 5.51 7.32 -14.12
C LYS A 84 5.62 5.80 -13.99
N LEU A 85 5.18 5.22 -12.87
CA LEU A 85 5.16 3.78 -12.67
C LEU A 85 4.30 3.07 -13.72
N LEU A 86 3.06 3.54 -13.91
CA LEU A 86 2.12 3.00 -14.89
C LEU A 86 2.67 3.11 -16.33
N SER A 87 3.25 4.27 -16.65
CA SER A 87 3.86 4.53 -17.96
C SER A 87 5.08 3.64 -18.20
N ALA A 88 5.93 3.43 -17.19
CA ALA A 88 7.08 2.54 -17.30
C ALA A 88 6.63 1.10 -17.59
N TYR A 89 5.61 0.60 -16.89
CA TYR A 89 5.06 -0.73 -17.14
C TYR A 89 4.43 -0.87 -18.53
N ALA A 90 3.61 0.11 -18.93
CA ALA A 90 3.00 0.13 -20.26
C ALA A 90 4.06 0.18 -21.38
N ASN A 91 5.11 0.99 -21.21
CA ASN A 91 6.21 1.08 -22.15
C ASN A 91 7.01 -0.22 -22.21
N LEU A 92 7.31 -0.84 -21.07
CA LEU A 92 8.00 -2.13 -21.00
C LEU A 92 7.26 -3.21 -21.79
N LEU A 93 5.92 -3.29 -21.66
CA LEU A 93 5.10 -4.22 -22.44
C LEU A 93 5.07 -3.87 -23.93
N LYS A 94 5.01 -2.58 -24.26
CA LYS A 94 4.93 -2.09 -25.64
C LYS A 94 6.24 -2.32 -26.42
N THR A 95 7.39 -2.05 -25.79
CA THR A 95 8.70 -2.16 -26.43
C THR A 95 9.30 -3.55 -26.29
N ASN A 96 8.82 -4.35 -25.32
CA ASN A 96 9.42 -5.62 -24.94
C ASN A 96 10.91 -5.47 -24.56
N GLN A 97 11.26 -4.33 -23.94
CA GLN A 97 12.62 -3.95 -23.55
C GLN A 97 12.65 -3.39 -22.12
N SER A 98 13.73 -3.69 -21.41
CA SER A 98 14.11 -3.11 -20.12
C SER A 98 15.62 -3.16 -19.99
N SER A 99 16.19 -2.27 -19.17
CA SER A 99 17.61 -2.32 -18.81
C SER A 99 17.95 -3.53 -17.93
N GLN A 100 16.94 -4.12 -17.25
CA GLN A 100 17.13 -5.09 -16.18
C GLN A 100 16.25 -6.35 -16.27
N VAL A 101 15.31 -6.40 -17.23
CA VAL A 101 14.43 -7.55 -17.41
C VAL A 101 14.62 -8.16 -18.79
N ASP A 102 14.84 -9.47 -18.82
CA ASP A 102 14.94 -10.23 -20.07
C ASP A 102 13.61 -10.16 -20.85
N SER A 103 13.73 -9.91 -22.15
CA SER A 103 12.60 -9.86 -23.09
C SER A 103 11.73 -11.12 -23.11
N ALA A 104 12.28 -12.30 -22.78
CA ALA A 104 11.54 -13.54 -22.63
C ALA A 104 10.64 -13.52 -21.39
N VAL A 105 11.07 -12.90 -20.30
CA VAL A 105 10.26 -12.70 -19.09
C VAL A 105 9.13 -11.70 -19.35
N ILE A 106 9.44 -10.60 -20.05
CA ILE A 106 8.44 -9.56 -20.39
C ILE A 106 7.26 -10.15 -21.19
N LYS A 107 7.51 -11.09 -22.09
CA LYS A 107 6.45 -11.78 -22.88
C LYS A 107 5.41 -12.52 -22.04
N HIS A 108 5.73 -12.87 -20.79
CA HIS A 108 4.79 -13.51 -19.88
C HIS A 108 3.95 -12.52 -19.06
N MET A 109 4.35 -11.24 -19.03
CA MET A 109 3.62 -10.19 -18.34
C MET A 109 2.32 -9.83 -19.08
N LYS A 110 1.36 -9.25 -18.35
CA LYS A 110 0.02 -8.90 -18.84
C LYS A 110 -0.26 -7.41 -18.65
N PRO A 111 -0.97 -6.76 -19.58
CA PRO A 111 -1.37 -5.37 -19.40
C PRO A 111 -2.22 -5.20 -18.15
N LEU A 112 -2.12 -4.02 -17.53
CA LEU A 112 -3.06 -3.63 -16.48
C LEU A 112 -4.45 -3.42 -17.11
N PRO A 113 -5.54 -3.88 -16.46
CA PRO A 113 -6.88 -3.52 -16.87
C PRO A 113 -7.07 -2.01 -16.79
N THR A 114 -7.88 -1.43 -17.65
CA THR A 114 -8.24 -0.01 -17.58
C THR A 114 -9.04 0.28 -16.31
N VAL A 115 -9.01 1.53 -15.84
CA VAL A 115 -9.84 1.97 -14.70
C VAL A 115 -11.33 1.70 -14.98
N ALA A 116 -11.79 1.85 -16.22
CA ALA A 116 -13.16 1.55 -16.61
C ALA A 116 -13.50 0.05 -16.47
N GLU A 117 -12.62 -0.84 -16.93
CA GLU A 117 -12.79 -2.30 -16.76
C GLU A 117 -12.79 -2.71 -15.28
N LEU A 118 -11.89 -2.11 -14.48
CA LEU A 118 -11.86 -2.35 -13.04
C LEU A 118 -13.16 -1.88 -12.38
N THR A 119 -13.62 -0.67 -12.69
CA THR A 119 -14.86 -0.13 -12.12
C THR A 119 -16.07 -0.97 -12.52
N ALA A 120 -16.15 -1.42 -13.78
CA ALA A 120 -17.22 -2.28 -14.27
C ALA A 120 -17.18 -3.70 -13.68
N GLY A 121 -15.99 -4.22 -13.37
CA GLY A 121 -15.81 -5.53 -12.74
C GLY A 121 -16.12 -5.55 -11.24
N ASN A 122 -16.22 -4.38 -10.60
CA ASN A 122 -16.52 -4.28 -9.17
C ASN A 122 -18.03 -4.05 -8.93
N PRO A 123 -18.63 -4.69 -7.91
CA PRO A 123 -20.02 -4.43 -7.55
C PRO A 123 -20.22 -2.98 -7.08
N PRO A 124 -21.44 -2.42 -7.18
CA PRO A 124 -21.74 -1.08 -6.66
C PRO A 124 -21.28 -0.89 -5.21
N CYS A 125 -20.74 0.29 -4.90
CA CYS A 125 -20.15 0.58 -3.59
C CYS A 125 -21.13 0.41 -2.43
N TYR A 126 -22.40 0.78 -2.63
CA TYR A 126 -23.46 0.65 -1.63
C TYR A 126 -23.82 -0.80 -1.30
N PHE A 127 -23.26 -1.83 -1.95
CA PHE A 127 -23.41 -3.21 -1.47
C PHE A 127 -22.58 -3.52 -0.23
N ASN A 128 -21.42 -2.86 -0.07
CA ASN A 128 -20.45 -3.21 0.97
C ASN A 128 -20.04 -2.03 1.86
N VAL A 129 -20.31 -0.79 1.44
CA VAL A 129 -19.91 0.42 2.16
C VAL A 129 -21.17 1.18 2.57
N LYS A 130 -21.52 1.13 3.86
CA LYS A 130 -22.75 1.72 4.40
C LYS A 130 -22.88 3.21 4.13
N ASP A 131 -21.78 3.94 4.16
CA ASP A 131 -21.79 5.39 3.91
C ASP A 131 -22.18 5.73 2.46
N CYS A 132 -22.06 4.76 1.54
CA CYS A 132 -22.52 4.90 0.16
C CYS A 132 -24.03 4.68 -0.01
N ASP A 133 -24.76 4.36 1.07
CA ASP A 133 -26.23 4.42 1.14
C ASP A 133 -26.70 5.88 1.27
N SER A 134 -26.34 6.71 0.29
CA SER A 134 -26.53 8.16 0.34
C SER A 134 -27.21 8.66 -0.94
N GLU A 135 -27.71 9.88 -0.90
CA GLU A 135 -28.41 10.53 -2.02
C GLU A 135 -27.61 10.48 -3.33
N PHE A 136 -26.29 10.71 -3.25
CA PHE A 136 -25.40 10.71 -4.43
C PHE A 136 -24.59 9.41 -4.55
N GLY A 137 -24.63 8.55 -3.54
CA GLY A 137 -23.87 7.32 -3.46
C GLY A 137 -22.35 7.53 -3.46
N CYS A 138 -21.65 6.62 -4.12
CA CYS A 138 -20.19 6.62 -4.19
C CYS A 138 -19.69 6.35 -5.60
N LYS A 139 -18.44 6.72 -5.84
CA LYS A 139 -17.68 6.41 -7.05
C LYS A 139 -16.40 5.65 -6.72
N ARG A 140 -15.82 4.99 -7.74
CA ARG A 140 -14.47 4.45 -7.70
C ARG A 140 -13.60 5.17 -8.72
N GLU A 141 -12.40 5.52 -8.29
CA GLU A 141 -11.42 6.21 -9.12
C GLU A 141 -10.07 5.51 -9.03
N HIS A 142 -9.25 5.71 -10.06
CA HIS A 142 -7.89 5.15 -10.16
C HIS A 142 -7.83 3.62 -10.08
N PHE A 143 -6.62 3.06 -10.08
CA PHE A 143 -6.42 1.61 -9.99
C PHE A 143 -6.72 1.02 -8.61
N GLY A 144 -6.81 1.86 -7.57
CA GLY A 144 -7.10 1.42 -6.20
C GLY A 144 -8.54 0.98 -5.98
N GLN A 145 -9.48 1.45 -6.81
CA GLN A 145 -10.88 1.01 -6.79
C GLN A 145 -11.57 1.14 -5.41
N ILE A 146 -11.10 2.09 -4.61
CA ILE A 146 -11.67 2.42 -3.31
C ILE A 146 -12.95 3.23 -3.54
N CYS A 147 -14.00 2.90 -2.78
CA CYS A 147 -15.26 3.63 -2.81
C CYS A 147 -15.10 4.99 -2.10
N THR A 148 -15.38 6.06 -2.81
CA THR A 148 -15.35 7.43 -2.31
C THR A 148 -16.74 8.03 -2.37
N LEU A 149 -17.18 8.64 -1.26
CA LEU A 149 -18.49 9.28 -1.14
C LEU A 149 -18.61 10.45 -2.13
N CYS A 150 -19.76 10.52 -2.78
CA CYS A 150 -20.11 11.64 -3.65
C CYS A 150 -20.89 12.71 -2.88
N ASN A 151 -20.58 13.98 -3.15
CA ASN A 151 -21.26 15.14 -2.55
C ASN A 151 -22.26 15.79 -3.51
N SER A 152 -22.36 15.28 -4.75
CA SER A 152 -23.26 15.76 -5.79
C SER A 152 -23.38 14.69 -6.88
N THR A 153 -24.32 14.88 -7.82
CA THR A 153 -24.50 14.01 -8.98
C THR A 153 -23.39 14.26 -10.01
N GLU A 154 -22.26 13.56 -9.87
CA GLU A 154 -21.14 13.59 -10.80
C GLU A 154 -21.02 12.30 -11.61
N SER A 155 -20.19 12.34 -12.67
CA SER A 155 -19.84 11.14 -13.43
C SER A 155 -19.24 10.05 -12.54
N GLY A 156 -19.76 8.83 -12.64
CA GLY A 156 -19.30 7.67 -11.87
C GLY A 156 -19.87 7.55 -10.46
N CYS A 157 -20.63 8.54 -9.98
CA CYS A 157 -21.37 8.45 -8.71
C CYS A 157 -22.61 7.57 -8.89
N VAL A 158 -22.68 6.49 -8.11
CA VAL A 158 -23.79 5.53 -8.18
C VAL A 158 -24.50 5.47 -6.84
N ALA A 159 -25.70 6.05 -6.80
CA ALA A 159 -26.62 5.97 -5.68
C ALA A 159 -27.26 4.57 -5.56
N PRO A 160 -27.70 4.17 -4.36
CA PRO A 160 -28.47 2.96 -4.14
C PRO A 160 -29.76 2.96 -4.96
N THR A 161 -30.20 1.76 -5.37
CA THR A 161 -31.56 1.62 -5.90
C THR A 161 -32.58 1.78 -4.77
N THR A 162 -33.79 2.29 -5.06
CA THR A 162 -34.82 2.59 -4.05
C THR A 162 -35.26 1.39 -3.19
N ASN A 163 -34.94 0.16 -3.63
CA ASN A 163 -35.30 -1.08 -2.97
C ASN A 163 -34.12 -1.77 -2.28
N PHE A 164 -32.94 -1.14 -2.29
CA PHE A 164 -31.79 -1.69 -1.59
C PHE A 164 -31.91 -1.43 -0.09
N THR A 165 -31.55 -2.42 0.72
CA THR A 165 -31.46 -2.28 2.16
C THR A 165 -30.25 -3.05 2.63
N PHE A 166 -29.40 -2.40 3.41
CA PHE A 166 -28.24 -3.08 3.99
C PHE A 166 -28.68 -4.28 4.83
N PRO A 167 -28.03 -5.45 4.66
CA PRO A 167 -28.34 -6.60 5.49
C PRO A 167 -28.02 -6.27 6.95
N THR A 168 -28.92 -6.68 7.85
CA THR A 168 -28.62 -6.64 9.29
C THR A 168 -27.70 -7.81 9.62
N LEU A 169 -26.41 -7.52 9.79
CA LEU A 169 -25.43 -8.54 10.16
C LEU A 169 -25.66 -8.98 11.61
N GLN A 170 -25.73 -10.29 11.84
CA GLN A 170 -25.73 -10.82 13.21
C GLN A 170 -24.36 -10.61 13.84
N LYS A 171 -24.35 -10.05 15.06
CA LYS A 171 -23.10 -9.89 15.83
C LYS A 171 -22.49 -11.27 16.05
N ALA A 172 -21.24 -11.46 15.62
CA ALA A 172 -20.50 -12.68 15.91
C ALA A 172 -20.44 -12.87 17.44
N LYS A 173 -20.88 -14.04 17.92
CA LYS A 173 -20.70 -14.43 19.32
C LYS A 173 -19.25 -14.87 19.48
N ALA A 174 -18.49 -14.17 20.32
CA ALA A 174 -17.22 -14.69 20.79
C ALA A 174 -17.51 -15.98 21.57
N THR A 175 -17.03 -17.11 21.08
CA THR A 175 -16.98 -18.35 21.86
C THR A 175 -15.82 -18.24 22.84
N ALA A 176 -15.99 -18.71 24.07
CA ALA A 176 -14.94 -18.67 25.09
C ALA A 176 -13.65 -19.42 24.67
N ASP A 177 -13.75 -20.29 23.66
CA ASP A 177 -12.65 -21.06 23.09
C ASP A 177 -11.95 -20.38 21.90
N ALA A 178 -12.27 -19.12 21.60
CA ALA A 178 -11.52 -18.33 20.64
C ALA A 178 -10.12 -18.05 21.21
N ASN A 179 -9.21 -19.00 21.08
CA ASN A 179 -7.78 -18.77 21.20
C ASN A 179 -7.43 -17.71 20.16
N THR A 180 -7.37 -16.45 20.58
CA THR A 180 -6.60 -15.42 19.89
C THR A 180 -5.17 -15.96 19.82
N GLY A 181 -4.79 -16.54 18.68
CA GLY A 181 -3.41 -16.84 18.35
C GLY A 181 -2.64 -15.52 18.28
N SER A 182 -2.32 -14.95 19.43
CA SER A 182 -1.32 -13.90 19.55
C SER A 182 0.02 -14.55 19.25
N THR A 183 0.55 -14.33 18.05
CA THR A 183 1.97 -14.51 17.75
C THR A 183 2.79 -13.39 18.41
N SER A 184 2.65 -13.22 19.72
CA SER A 184 3.56 -12.44 20.55
C SER A 184 4.34 -13.39 21.46
N SER A 185 5.27 -14.14 20.87
CA SER A 185 6.42 -14.66 21.63
C SER A 185 7.30 -13.48 22.04
N GLY A 186 6.85 -12.73 23.04
CA GLY A 186 7.64 -11.79 23.80
C GLY A 186 7.67 -12.29 25.23
N SER A 187 8.66 -13.12 25.55
CA SER A 187 8.93 -13.63 26.90
C SER A 187 8.93 -12.49 27.91
N ARG A 188 7.90 -12.41 28.75
CA ARG A 188 7.97 -11.66 30.02
C ARG A 188 7.77 -12.65 31.16
N GLN A 189 8.90 -12.97 31.77
CA GLN A 189 8.97 -13.65 33.06
C GLN A 189 8.04 -12.94 34.04
N VAL A 190 7.05 -13.68 34.55
CA VAL A 190 6.30 -13.25 35.74
C VAL A 190 7.21 -13.57 36.92
N LEU A 191 7.86 -12.55 37.47
CA LEU A 191 8.46 -12.65 38.79
C LEU A 191 7.32 -12.85 39.80
N ALA A 192 7.25 -14.03 40.39
CA ALA A 192 6.38 -14.31 41.51
C ALA A 192 6.76 -13.39 42.69
N LEU A 193 5.80 -12.60 43.17
CA LEU A 193 5.91 -11.94 44.46
C LEU A 193 5.86 -13.02 45.57
N GLY A 194 7.04 -13.41 46.05
CA GLY A 194 7.25 -14.16 47.28
C GLY A 194 7.77 -13.23 48.38
N ALA A 195 7.18 -13.34 49.56
CA ALA A 195 7.32 -12.45 50.71
C ALA A 195 8.74 -12.22 51.23
N ALA A 196 9.01 -10.99 51.71
CA ALA A 196 9.79 -10.71 52.92
C ALA A 196 9.63 -9.23 53.32
N LEU A 197 8.70 -8.93 54.24
CA LEU A 197 8.74 -7.71 55.02
C LEU A 197 9.63 -7.97 56.24
N ALA A 198 10.82 -7.40 56.25
CA ALA A 198 11.64 -7.26 57.45
C ALA A 198 12.04 -5.79 57.61
N SER A 199 11.64 -5.27 58.75
CA SER A 199 11.82 -3.97 59.39
C SER A 199 13.13 -3.21 59.10
N ILE A 200 13.06 -1.87 59.14
CA ILE A 200 13.79 -1.00 60.10
C ILE A 200 13.09 0.37 60.16
N ALA A 201 12.94 0.86 61.39
CA ALA A 201 12.29 2.11 61.79
C ALA A 201 13.24 3.34 61.72
N VAL A 202 12.73 4.50 62.19
CA VAL A 202 13.37 5.81 62.46
C VAL A 202 13.27 6.80 61.28
N SER A 203 12.72 8.02 61.32
CA SER A 203 11.96 8.88 62.27
C SER A 203 11.48 10.12 61.45
N ILE A 204 10.19 10.51 61.51
CA ILE A 204 9.64 11.79 62.05
C ILE A 204 10.46 13.05 61.64
N VAL A 205 10.06 13.82 60.62
CA VAL A 205 9.14 15.00 60.58
C VAL A 205 9.69 16.28 61.25
N MET A 206 9.85 17.31 60.39
CA MET A 206 9.77 18.78 60.56
C MET A 206 10.60 19.49 61.63
N GLY A 207 11.35 20.50 61.17
CA GLY A 207 12.08 21.50 61.95
C GLY A 207 13.20 22.12 61.12
#